data_AF-A0AA37LPQ1-F1
#
_entry.id   AF-A0AA37LPQ1-F1
#
_cell.length_a   1.000
_cell.length_b   1.000
_cell.length_c   1.000
_cell.angle_alpha   90.00
_cell.angle_beta   90.00
_cell.angle_gamma   90.00
#
_symmetry.space_group_name_H-M   'P 1'
#
loop_
_entity.id
_entity.type
_entity.pdbx_description
1 polymer ?
#
loop_
_entity_poly.entity_id
_entity_poly.type
_entity_poly.pdbx_seq_one_letter_code
_entity_poly.pdbx_strand_id
1 'polypeptide(L)'
;MLATLKVYEPSQSFLAAPYVDRHMQAVTEYAAEEEEDSEMEALFIHTAFLKDFGRLQAEILELWDEYKTDSVDLAAVSVAISTALQLARNMEQENRTRHGEAPGCSGYDPHVL
;
A
#
# COMPACT_ATOMS: atom_id res chain seq x y z
N MET A 1 -25.59 13.93 -27.03
CA MET A 1 -25.83 14.34 -28.42
C MET A 1 -24.72 15.29 -28.86
N LEU A 2 -23.80 14.88 -29.74
CA LEU A 2 -22.75 15.73 -30.33
C LEU A 2 -23.26 16.37 -31.64
N ALA A 3 -24.43 17.00 -31.59
CA ALA A 3 -25.21 17.27 -32.79
C ALA A 3 -24.85 18.55 -33.57
N THR A 4 -23.71 19.20 -33.31
CA THR A 4 -23.27 20.35 -34.13
C THR A 4 -21.76 20.58 -34.07
N LEU A 5 -20.95 19.57 -34.44
CA LEU A 5 -19.58 19.85 -34.87
C LEU A 5 -19.59 20.14 -36.37
N LYS A 6 -19.47 21.41 -36.76
CA LYS A 6 -19.32 21.79 -38.17
C LYS A 6 -17.86 21.62 -38.55
N VAL A 7 -17.59 20.59 -39.37
CA VAL A 7 -16.28 20.38 -39.98
C VAL A 7 -16.20 21.25 -41.22
N TYR A 8 -15.19 22.12 -41.29
CA TYR A 8 -14.93 22.98 -42.45
C TYR A 8 -13.78 22.41 -43.28
N GLU A 9 -13.84 22.63 -44.58
CA GLU A 9 -12.74 22.30 -45.48
C GLU A 9 -11.51 23.16 -45.13
N PRO A 10 -10.31 22.57 -44.97
CA PRO A 10 -9.10 23.32 -44.67
C PRO A 10 -8.76 24.30 -45.80
N SER A 11 -8.23 25.47 -45.45
CA SER A 11 -7.77 26.42 -46.47
C SER A 11 -6.55 25.90 -47.23
N GLN A 12 -6.38 26.36 -48.47
CA GLN A 12 -5.20 26.02 -49.29
C GLN A 12 -3.88 26.37 -48.62
N SER A 13 -3.84 27.46 -47.84
CA SER A 13 -2.65 27.83 -47.05
C SER A 13 -2.31 26.83 -45.95
N PHE A 14 -3.32 26.14 -45.40
CA PHE A 14 -3.11 25.07 -44.42
C PHE A 14 -2.61 23.80 -45.09
N LEU A 15 -3.18 23.43 -46.25
CA LEU A 15 -2.72 22.27 -47.03
C LEU A 15 -1.32 22.46 -47.61
N ALA A 16 -0.95 23.70 -47.95
CA ALA A 16 0.37 24.07 -48.45
C ALA A 16 1.39 24.35 -47.34
N ALA A 17 0.98 24.25 -46.06
CA ALA A 17 1.91 24.44 -44.96
C ALA A 17 2.99 23.34 -45.04
N PRO A 18 4.28 23.69 -44.90
CA PRO A 18 5.34 22.69 -44.87
C PRO A 18 5.07 21.72 -43.72
N TYR A 19 5.15 20.43 -44.00
CA TYR A 19 5.03 19.40 -42.98
C TYR A 19 6.18 19.60 -42.00
N VAL A 20 5.87 20.18 -40.83
CA VAL A 20 6.82 20.21 -39.73
C VAL A 20 6.84 18.79 -39.19
N ASP A 21 7.91 18.07 -39.48
CA ASP A 21 8.23 16.86 -38.74
C ASP A 21 8.31 17.29 -37.27
N ARG A 22 7.30 16.93 -36.49
CA ARG A 22 7.40 17.04 -35.04
C ARG A 22 8.52 16.09 -34.72
N HIS A 23 9.75 16.61 -34.60
CA HIS A 23 10.88 15.87 -34.07
C HIS A 23 10.33 15.06 -32.94
N MET A 24 10.32 13.73 -33.14
CA MET A 24 9.78 12.78 -32.20
C MET A 24 10.41 13.15 -30.88
N GLN A 25 9.67 13.85 -30.00
CA GLN A 25 10.19 14.17 -28.69
C GLN A 25 10.59 12.82 -28.15
N ALA A 26 11.89 12.64 -27.85
CA ALA A 26 12.39 11.41 -27.30
C ALA A 26 11.38 11.04 -26.21
N VAL A 27 10.67 9.93 -26.42
CA VAL A 27 9.63 9.49 -25.50
C VAL A 27 10.35 9.42 -24.17
N THR A 28 10.06 10.37 -23.29
CA THR A 28 10.71 10.42 -22.01
C THR A 28 10.06 9.28 -21.25
N GLU A 29 10.73 8.14 -21.26
CA GLU A 29 10.31 6.97 -20.52
C GLU A 29 10.52 7.31 -19.05
N TYR A 30 9.42 7.72 -18.40
CA TYR A 30 9.38 7.90 -16.96
C TYR A 30 9.43 6.50 -16.35
N ALA A 31 10.62 6.01 -16.07
CA ALA A 31 10.80 4.90 -15.16
C ALA A 31 10.55 5.41 -13.74
N ALA A 32 9.77 4.67 -12.95
CA ALA A 32 9.76 4.89 -11.51
C ALA A 32 11.19 4.65 -10.98
N GLU A 33 11.61 5.49 -10.03
CA GLU A 33 12.88 5.29 -9.31
C GLU A 33 12.85 3.87 -8.70
N GLU A 34 13.91 3.08 -8.90
CA GLU A 34 14.01 1.78 -8.24
C GLU A 34 14.05 2.00 -6.72
N GLU A 35 13.38 1.12 -5.95
CA GLU A 35 13.34 1.17 -4.49
C GLU A 35 14.75 0.94 -3.90
N GLU A 36 15.60 1.97 -3.91
CA GLU A 36 16.97 1.92 -3.36
C GLU A 36 16.98 1.78 -1.82
N ASP A 37 15.84 1.92 -1.15
CA ASP A 37 15.75 1.97 0.32
C ASP A 37 14.95 0.82 0.96
N SER A 38 14.81 -0.31 0.27
CA SER A 38 14.04 -1.49 0.75
C SER A 38 14.43 -1.96 2.16
N GLU A 39 15.72 -1.95 2.51
CA GLU A 39 16.18 -2.39 3.84
C GLU A 39 15.84 -1.39 4.96
N MET A 40 16.01 -0.09 4.70
CA MET A 40 15.70 0.95 5.68
C MET A 40 14.19 1.09 5.88
N GLU A 41 13.42 0.94 4.81
CA GLU A 41 11.96 0.91 4.86
C GLU A 41 11.46 -0.32 5.63
N ALA A 42 12.04 -1.51 5.41
CA ALA A 42 11.71 -2.71 6.18
C ALA A 42 12.00 -2.54 7.69
N LEU A 43 13.16 -1.95 8.05
CA LEU A 43 13.48 -1.64 9.43
C LEU A 43 12.53 -0.60 10.04
N PHE A 44 12.14 0.42 9.27
CA PHE A 44 11.16 1.40 9.69
C PHE A 44 9.79 0.77 9.95
N ILE A 45 9.28 -0.03 9.01
CA ILE A 45 8.01 -0.75 9.16
C ILE A 45 8.06 -1.67 10.38
N HIS A 46 9.17 -2.39 10.57
CA HIS A 46 9.33 -3.30 11.70
C HIS A 46 9.35 -2.56 13.05
N THR A 47 10.08 -1.45 13.13
CA THR A 47 10.14 -0.63 14.37
C THR A 47 8.81 0.05 14.67
N ALA A 48 8.11 0.54 13.65
CA ALA A 48 6.75 1.07 13.79
C ALA A 48 5.77 -0.01 14.29
N PHE A 49 5.84 -1.21 13.72
CA PHE A 49 5.03 -2.35 14.15
C PHE A 49 5.26 -2.71 15.62
N LEU A 50 6.53 -2.82 16.06
CA LEU A 50 6.84 -3.09 17.47
C LEU A 50 6.32 -1.99 18.41
N LYS A 51 6.40 -0.73 17.98
CA LYS A 51 5.87 0.41 18.75
C LYS A 51 4.35 0.32 18.91
N ASP A 52 3.63 -0.03 17.86
CA ASP A 52 2.17 -0.18 17.91
C ASP A 52 1.74 -1.33 18.82
N PHE A 53 2.47 -2.45 18.80
CA PHE A 53 2.27 -3.56 19.74
C PHE A 53 2.53 -3.16 21.18
N GLY A 54 3.61 -2.41 21.43
CA GLY A 54 3.92 -1.90 22.77
C GLY A 54 2.81 -1.00 23.30
N ARG A 55 2.23 -0.15 22.45
CA ARG A 55 1.07 0.68 22.82
C ARG A 55 -0.17 -0.16 23.11
N LEU A 56 -0.47 -1.14 22.26
CA LEU A 56 -1.61 -2.03 22.45
C LEU A 56 -1.52 -2.81 23.77
N GLN A 57 -0.30 -3.23 24.17
CA GLN A 57 -0.07 -3.86 25.46
C GLN A 57 -0.31 -2.89 26.63
N ALA A 58 0.13 -1.64 26.51
CA ALA A 58 -0.09 -0.64 27.55
C ALA A 58 -1.60 -0.38 27.78
N GLU A 59 -2.38 -0.24 26.72
CA GLU A 59 -3.84 -0.06 26.78
C GLU A 59 -4.53 -1.27 27.44
N ILE A 60 -4.08 -2.50 27.15
CA ILE A 60 -4.59 -3.71 27.81
C ILE A 60 -4.32 -3.67 29.32
N LEU A 61 -3.13 -3.23 29.73
CA LEU A 61 -2.77 -3.12 31.14
C LEU A 61 -3.58 -2.03 31.86
N GLU A 62 -3.82 -0.90 31.19
CA GLU A 62 -4.66 0.18 31.70
C GLU A 62 -6.10 -0.29 31.93
N LEU A 63 -6.69 -1.00 30.96
CA LEU A 63 -8.03 -1.59 31.11
C LEU A 63 -8.11 -2.58 32.28
N TRP A 64 -7.04 -3.34 32.54
CA TRP A 64 -6.98 -4.22 33.70
C TRP A 64 -6.94 -3.47 35.03
N ASP A 65 -6.24 -2.34 35.09
CA ASP A 65 -6.18 -1.51 36.28
C ASP A 65 -7.51 -0.78 36.51
N GLU A 66 -8.17 -0.32 35.45
CA GLU A 66 -9.53 0.23 35.50
C GLU A 66 -10.53 -0.79 36.09
N TYR A 67 -10.51 -2.03 35.60
CA TYR A 67 -11.34 -3.10 36.16
C TYR A 67 -11.06 -3.34 37.65
N LYS A 68 -9.79 -3.34 38.09
CA LYS A 68 -9.45 -3.50 39.52
C LYS A 68 -9.96 -2.36 40.39
N THR A 69 -10.13 -1.16 39.82
CA THR A 69 -10.71 0.00 40.49
C THR A 69 -12.25 0.04 40.41
N ASP A 70 -12.87 -1.01 39.85
CA ASP A 70 -14.33 -1.14 39.65
C ASP A 70 -14.91 -0.05 38.72
N SER A 71 -14.06 0.58 37.89
CA SER A 71 -14.48 1.65 36.98
C SER A 71 -15.04 1.14 35.66
N VAL A 72 -14.69 -0.08 35.26
CA VAL A 72 -15.12 -0.72 34.00
C VAL A 72 -15.52 -2.18 34.27
N ASP A 73 -16.59 -2.64 33.62
CA ASP A 73 -17.08 -4.01 33.73
C ASP A 73 -16.11 -5.03 33.09
N LEU A 74 -16.00 -6.22 33.70
CA LEU A 74 -15.15 -7.30 33.21
C LEU A 74 -15.52 -7.74 31.80
N ALA A 75 -16.81 -7.72 31.44
CA ALA A 75 -17.23 -8.08 30.10
C ALA A 75 -16.71 -7.06 29.07
N ALA A 76 -16.72 -5.77 29.39
CA ALA A 76 -16.19 -4.72 28.53
C ALA A 76 -14.67 -4.86 28.34
N VAL A 77 -13.92 -5.10 29.42
CA VAL A 77 -12.46 -5.37 29.36
C VAL A 77 -12.17 -6.62 28.53
N SER A 78 -12.93 -7.69 28.72
CA SER A 78 -12.75 -8.95 27.98
C SER A 78 -12.98 -8.78 26.48
N VAL A 79 -13.99 -8.00 26.09
CA VAL A 79 -14.24 -7.64 24.68
C VAL A 79 -13.08 -6.81 24.13
N ALA A 80 -12.68 -5.75 24.83
CA ALA A 80 -11.59 -4.89 24.40
C ALA A 80 -10.28 -5.65 24.17
N ILE A 81 -9.90 -6.55 25.09
CA ILE A 81 -8.70 -7.40 24.95
C ILE A 81 -8.85 -8.36 23.76
N SER A 82 -10.02 -8.98 23.60
CA SER A 82 -10.27 -9.89 22.47
C SER A 82 -10.15 -9.17 21.13
N THR A 83 -10.67 -7.95 21.04
CA THR A 83 -10.57 -7.11 19.84
C THR A 83 -9.13 -6.64 19.61
N ALA A 84 -8.41 -6.24 20.65
CA ALA A 84 -7.00 -5.85 20.57
C ALA A 84 -6.12 -6.99 20.07
N LEU A 85 -6.37 -8.23 20.54
CA LEU A 85 -5.66 -9.42 20.07
C LEU A 85 -5.98 -9.77 18.61
N GLN A 86 -7.23 -9.60 18.18
CA GLN A 86 -7.60 -9.78 16.77
C GLN A 86 -6.91 -8.74 15.88
N LEU A 87 -6.88 -7.47 16.31
CA LEU A 87 -6.18 -6.40 15.60
C LEU A 87 -4.69 -6.73 15.43
N ALA A 88 -4.02 -7.13 16.52
CA ALA A 88 -2.62 -7.55 16.50
C ALA A 88 -2.36 -8.69 15.48
N ARG A 89 -3.21 -9.72 15.48
CA ARG A 89 -3.09 -10.85 14.54
C ARG A 89 -3.30 -10.42 13.08
N ASN A 90 -4.25 -9.52 12.84
CA ASN A 90 -4.48 -8.99 11.50
C ASN A 90 -3.28 -8.17 11.01
N MET A 91 -2.70 -7.32 11.85
CA MET A 91 -1.51 -6.55 11.50
C MET A 91 -0.30 -7.46 11.20
N GLU A 92 -0.14 -8.56 11.95
CA GLU A 92 0.88 -9.57 11.67
C GLU A 92 0.63 -10.26 10.31
N GLN A 93 -0.61 -10.61 10.02
CA GLN A 93 -1.00 -11.25 8.77
C GLN A 93 -0.81 -10.31 7.57
N GLU A 94 -1.14 -9.03 7.69
CA GLU A 94 -0.89 -8.02 6.65
C GLU A 94 0.60 -7.87 6.34
N ASN A 95 1.45 -7.84 7.36
CA ASN A 95 2.89 -7.85 7.17
C ASN A 95 3.34 -9.12 6.46
N ARG A 96 2.84 -10.30 6.84
CA ARG A 96 3.17 -11.57 6.16
C ARG A 96 2.75 -11.56 4.69
N THR A 97 1.55 -11.05 4.37
CA THR A 97 1.07 -11.00 2.98
C THR A 97 1.91 -10.07 2.12
N ARG A 98 2.32 -8.91 2.65
CA ARG A 98 3.24 -7.99 1.94
C ARG A 98 4.61 -8.62 1.65
N HIS A 99 5.12 -9.46 2.55
CA HIS A 99 6.37 -10.21 2.31
C HIS A 99 6.17 -11.46 1.44
N GLY A 100 4.93 -11.91 1.25
CA GLY A 100 4.56 -13.08 0.44
C GLY A 100 4.28 -12.74 -1.04
N GLU A 101 4.12 -11.46 -1.38
CA GLU A 101 3.95 -10.98 -2.76
C GLU A 101 5.29 -10.52 -3.38
N ALA A 102 6.39 -11.24 -3.13
CA ALA A 102 7.54 -11.16 -4.01
C ALA A 102 7.27 -12.05 -5.24
N PRO A 103 7.05 -11.51 -6.46
CA PRO A 103 6.95 -12.32 -7.65
C PRO A 103 8.35 -12.83 -8.01
N GLY A 104 8.65 -14.07 -7.63
CA GLY A 104 9.79 -14.80 -8.16
C GLY A 104 10.74 -15.32 -7.10
N CYS A 105 10.56 -16.59 -6.75
CA CYS A 105 11.61 -17.61 -6.60
C CYS A 105 11.05 -18.80 -5.81
N SER A 106 10.06 -19.51 -6.37
CA SER A 106 9.76 -20.88 -5.94
C SER A 106 10.02 -21.83 -7.09
N GLY A 107 11.30 -21.97 -7.45
CA GLY A 107 11.79 -23.11 -8.19
C GLY A 107 11.96 -24.28 -7.23
N TYR A 108 10.86 -24.92 -6.84
CA TYR A 108 10.90 -26.26 -6.27
C TYR A 108 10.01 -27.15 -7.11
N ASP A 109 10.65 -27.89 -8.02
CA ASP A 109 10.02 -28.99 -8.76
C ASP A 109 10.26 -30.28 -7.97
N PRO A 110 9.22 -30.88 -7.34
CA PRO A 110 9.38 -32.13 -6.59
C PRO A 110 9.55 -33.37 -7.48
N HIS A 111 9.74 -33.21 -8.80
CA HIS A 111 9.91 -34.31 -9.75
C HIS A 111 11.20 -34.23 -10.58
N VAL A 112 12.36 -34.11 -9.94
CA VAL A 112 13.63 -34.52 -10.57
C VAL A 112 14.48 -35.29 -9.54
N LEU A 113 14.62 -36.60 -9.80
CA LEU A 113 15.63 -37.50 -9.23
C LEU A 113 16.93 -37.36 -10.02
#